data_AF-A0A925GL93-F1
#
_entry.id   AF-A0A925GL93-F1
#
_cell.length_a   1.000
_cell.length_b   1.000
_cell.length_c   1.000
_cell.angle_alpha   90.00
_cell.angle_beta   90.00
_cell.angle_gamma   90.00
#
_symmetry.space_group_name_H-M   'P 1'
#
loop_
_entity.id
_entity.type
_entity.pdbx_description
1 polymer ?
#
loop_
_entity_poly.entity_id
_entity_poly.type
_entity_poly.pdbx_seq_one_letter_code
_entity_poly.pdbx_strand_id
1 'polypeptide(L)'
;ELKKETMLLLGNGHCFRDHVLEVCPEFARFSSDTEGIRKSFEGSSLETIKHMVAAGMGITLVPRLSVPKGAMETKKRRGDEPFVKYLPVQDGKLPPPTRRIVLAWRRSFTRYEAIAALRNAIYACELPGVTRLS
;
A
#
# COMPACT_ATOMS: atom_id res chain seq x y z
N GLU A 1 -2.84 -13.27 -12.64
CA GLU A 1 -2.32 -14.34 -11.75
C GLU A 1 -2.89 -14.26 -10.33
N LEU A 2 -3.02 -13.06 -9.76
CA LEU A 2 -3.49 -12.85 -8.39
C LEU A 2 -4.93 -13.33 -8.08
N LYS A 3 -5.75 -13.69 -9.08
CA LYS A 3 -7.15 -14.13 -8.89
C LYS A 3 -7.30 -15.39 -8.03
N LYS A 4 -6.25 -16.22 -7.95
CA LYS A 4 -6.26 -17.49 -7.19
C LYS A 4 -5.74 -17.34 -5.76
N GLU A 5 -5.21 -16.18 -5.41
CA GLU A 5 -4.57 -15.94 -4.12
C GLU A 5 -5.56 -15.38 -3.09
N THR A 6 -5.31 -15.65 -1.81
CA THR A 6 -6.06 -15.03 -0.71
C THR A 6 -5.57 -13.60 -0.50
N MET A 7 -6.40 -12.62 -0.87
CA MET A 7 -6.08 -11.21 -0.75
C MET A 7 -6.49 -10.66 0.62
N LEU A 8 -5.54 -10.07 1.35
CA LEU A 8 -5.75 -9.38 2.61
C LEU A 8 -5.91 -7.88 2.36
N LEU A 9 -6.99 -7.29 2.88
CA LEU A 9 -7.35 -5.88 2.69
C LEU A 9 -7.46 -5.18 4.04
N LEU A 10 -7.24 -3.87 4.04
CA LEU A 10 -7.60 -3.03 5.20
C LEU A 10 -9.11 -3.03 5.39
N GLY A 11 -9.53 -2.74 6.62
CA GLY A 11 -10.95 -2.54 6.95
C GLY A 11 -11.62 -1.39 6.20
N ASN A 12 -12.94 -1.31 6.33
CA ASN A 12 -13.71 -0.20 5.78
C ASN A 12 -13.27 1.16 6.37
N GLY A 13 -13.33 2.22 5.57
CA GLY A 13 -12.92 3.58 5.95
C GLY A 13 -11.46 3.94 5.63
N HIS A 14 -10.66 3.00 5.15
CA HIS A 14 -9.33 3.28 4.62
C HIS A 14 -9.38 3.54 3.11
N CYS A 15 -9.05 4.76 2.68
CA CYS A 15 -8.96 5.09 1.25
C CYS A 15 -8.04 4.18 0.43
N PHE A 16 -7.09 3.50 1.09
CA PHE A 16 -6.23 2.53 0.44
C PHE A 16 -6.97 1.24 0.06
N ARG A 17 -7.97 0.81 0.85
CA ARG A 17 -8.84 -0.33 0.49
C ARG A 17 -9.55 -0.04 -0.83
N ASP A 18 -10.19 1.12 -0.91
CA ASP A 18 -10.94 1.53 -2.11
C ASP A 18 -10.03 1.59 -3.32
N HIS A 19 -8.84 2.17 -3.17
CA HIS A 19 -7.84 2.22 -4.24
C HIS A 19 -7.41 0.80 -4.70
N VAL A 20 -7.23 -0.15 -3.78
CA VAL A 20 -6.91 -1.54 -4.15
C VAL A 20 -8.05 -2.20 -4.93
N LEU A 21 -9.31 -1.93 -4.54
CA LEU A 21 -10.49 -2.45 -5.23
C LEU A 21 -10.69 -1.79 -6.61
N GLU A 22 -10.37 -0.50 -6.78
CA GLU A 22 -10.40 0.18 -8.08
C GLU A 22 -9.38 -0.40 -9.07
N VAL A 23 -8.18 -0.71 -8.60
CA VAL A 23 -7.10 -1.25 -9.42
C VAL A 23 -7.41 -2.68 -9.89
N CYS A 24 -8.05 -3.47 -9.05
CA CYS A 24 -8.39 -4.86 -9.34
C CYS A 24 -9.80 -5.17 -8.81
N PRO A 25 -10.85 -4.78 -9.55
CA PRO A 25 -12.25 -4.94 -9.11
C PRO A 25 -12.67 -6.41 -8.96
N GLU A 26 -11.90 -7.32 -9.54
CA GLU A 26 -12.10 -8.76 -9.35
C GLU A 26 -11.89 -9.19 -7.90
N PHE A 27 -11.05 -8.49 -7.12
CA PHE A 27 -10.91 -8.75 -5.68
C PHE A 27 -12.15 -8.35 -4.87
N ALA A 28 -12.97 -7.44 -5.39
CA ALA A 28 -14.26 -7.10 -4.77
C ALA A 28 -15.24 -8.29 -4.86
N ARG A 29 -15.24 -9.01 -6.00
CA ARG A 29 -16.14 -10.17 -6.21
C ARG A 29 -15.81 -11.35 -5.29
N PHE A 30 -14.53 -11.58 -5.00
CA PHE A 30 -14.12 -12.62 -4.05
C PHE A 30 -14.33 -12.24 -2.58
N SER A 31 -14.66 -10.97 -2.29
CA SER A 31 -15.08 -10.54 -0.95
C SER A 31 -16.58 -10.73 -0.68
N SER A 32 -17.39 -10.99 -1.73
CA SER A 32 -18.86 -11.06 -1.62
C SER A 32 -19.49 -12.45 -1.82
N ASP A 33 -18.84 -13.40 -2.52
CA ASP A 33 -19.57 -14.56 -3.10
C ASP A 33 -19.08 -15.97 -2.71
N THR A 34 -18.57 -16.19 -1.49
CA THR A 34 -18.44 -17.58 -0.97
C THR A 34 -18.84 -17.69 0.49
N GLU A 35 -19.95 -18.40 0.72
CA GLU A 35 -20.35 -18.93 2.01
C GLU A 35 -19.19 -19.72 2.65
N GLY A 36 -18.77 -19.31 3.84
CA GLY A 36 -17.82 -20.06 4.66
C GLY A 36 -16.42 -19.47 4.72
N ILE A 37 -16.20 -18.57 5.67
CA ILE A 37 -14.89 -18.34 6.32
C ILE A 37 -13.81 -17.70 5.44
N ARG A 38 -14.16 -16.78 4.54
CA ARG A 38 -13.20 -15.76 4.10
C ARG A 38 -13.62 -14.42 4.65
N LYS A 39 -13.50 -14.31 5.99
CA LYS A 39 -13.47 -13.02 6.67
C LYS A 39 -12.47 -12.17 5.89
N SER A 40 -12.92 -11.07 5.29
CA SER A 40 -12.05 -9.92 5.07
C SER A 40 -11.26 -9.78 6.37
N PHE A 41 -9.99 -10.22 6.38
CA PHE A 41 -9.15 -10.11 7.56
C PHE A 41 -8.75 -8.64 7.60
N GLU A 42 -9.69 -7.84 8.08
CA GLU A 42 -9.63 -6.41 8.13
C GLU A 42 -8.63 -6.01 9.21
N GLY A 43 -7.37 -5.88 8.79
CA GLY A 43 -6.38 -5.20 9.60
C GLY A 43 -6.76 -3.72 9.68
N SER A 44 -6.68 -3.13 10.87
CA SER A 44 -6.77 -1.67 11.05
C SER A 44 -5.48 -0.94 10.65
N SER A 45 -4.39 -1.69 10.45
CA SER A 45 -3.07 -1.17 10.10
C SER A 45 -2.41 -2.01 9.01
N LEU A 46 -1.68 -1.34 8.11
CA LEU A 46 -0.81 -2.00 7.13
C LEU A 46 0.22 -2.92 7.79
N GLU A 47 0.67 -2.57 9.00
CA GLU A 47 1.68 -3.37 9.71
C GLU A 47 1.10 -4.71 10.18
N THR A 48 -0.13 -4.71 10.71
CA THR A 48 -0.84 -5.94 11.06
C THR A 48 -0.99 -6.84 9.83
N ILE A 49 -1.37 -6.27 8.68
CA ILE A 49 -1.49 -7.04 7.44
C ILE A 49 -0.15 -7.63 7.01
N LYS A 50 0.97 -6.89 7.11
CA LYS A 50 2.29 -7.45 6.80
C LYS A 50 2.64 -8.64 7.70
N HIS A 51 2.33 -8.57 9.00
CA HIS A 51 2.52 -9.71 9.89
C HIS A 51 1.63 -10.90 9.52
N MET A 52 0.41 -10.64 9.05
CA MET A 52 -0.47 -11.70 8.60
C MET A 52 0.03 -12.38 7.32
N VAL A 53 0.61 -11.61 6.39
CA VAL A 53 1.32 -12.15 5.22
C VAL A 53 2.55 -12.95 5.64
N ALA A 54 3.33 -12.45 6.61
CA ALA A 54 4.49 -13.17 7.16
C ALA A 54 4.09 -14.51 7.79
N ALA A 55 2.90 -14.60 8.38
CA ALA A 55 2.33 -15.81 8.94
C ALA A 55 1.69 -16.75 7.88
N GLY A 56 1.74 -16.39 6.59
CA GLY A 56 1.24 -17.22 5.49
C GLY A 56 -0.27 -17.16 5.29
N MET A 57 -0.98 -16.17 5.83
CA MET A 57 -2.45 -16.06 5.67
C MET A 57 -2.90 -15.60 4.28
N GLY A 58 -1.98 -15.11 3.44
CA GLY A 58 -2.28 -14.66 2.08
C GLY A 58 -1.29 -13.62 1.59
N ILE A 59 -1.73 -12.81 0.63
CA ILE A 59 -0.97 -11.72 0.03
C ILE A 59 -1.67 -10.37 0.25
N THR A 60 -0.96 -9.26 0.07
CA THR A 60 -1.57 -7.93 0.07
C THR A 60 -0.86 -6.99 -0.89
N LEU A 61 -1.50 -5.88 -1.22
CA LEU A 61 -0.88 -4.75 -1.89
C LEU A 61 -0.46 -3.73 -0.84
N VAL A 62 0.72 -3.13 -1.04
CA VAL A 62 1.24 -2.13 -0.12
C VAL A 62 1.77 -0.91 -0.88
N PRO A 63 1.61 0.32 -0.36
CA PRO A 63 2.25 1.49 -0.95
C PRO A 63 3.78 1.36 -0.91
N ARG A 64 4.47 1.86 -1.94
CA ARG A 64 5.94 1.78 -2.03
C ARG A 64 6.67 2.35 -0.81
N LEU A 65 6.14 3.44 -0.23
CA LEU A 65 6.70 4.08 0.97
C LEU A 65 6.64 3.20 2.24
N SER A 66 5.80 2.17 2.27
CA SER A 66 5.71 1.24 3.40
C SER A 66 6.67 0.05 3.31
N VAL A 67 7.39 -0.07 2.19
CA VAL A 67 8.35 -1.14 1.92
C VAL A 67 9.73 -0.70 2.42
N PRO A 68 10.40 -1.47 3.30
CA PRO A 68 11.72 -1.11 3.82
C PRO A 68 12.76 -0.92 2.71
N LYS A 69 13.73 -0.03 2.96
CA LYS A 69 14.92 0.11 2.10
C LYS A 69 15.65 -1.24 2.05
N GLY A 70 16.10 -1.67 0.88
CA GLY A 70 16.75 -2.97 0.68
C GLY A 70 15.82 -4.18 0.60
N ALA A 71 14.52 -4.07 0.92
CA ALA A 71 13.60 -5.22 0.87
C ALA A 71 13.32 -5.75 -0.55
N MET A 72 13.60 -4.94 -1.58
CA MET A 72 13.52 -5.32 -3.00
C MET A 72 14.88 -5.69 -3.60
N GLU A 73 15.97 -5.67 -2.83
CA GLU A 73 17.30 -6.01 -3.33
C GLU A 73 17.50 -7.54 -3.39
N THR A 74 18.20 -7.99 -4.43
CA THR A 74 18.44 -9.41 -4.71
C THR A 74 19.59 -10.02 -3.89
N LYS A 75 20.48 -9.19 -3.32
CA LYS A 75 21.60 -9.63 -2.48
C LYS A 75 21.28 -9.48 -1.00
N LYS A 76 20.62 -10.48 -0.42
CA LYS A 76 20.41 -10.53 1.04
C LYS A 76 21.64 -11.13 1.74
N ARG A 77 22.00 -10.56 2.89
CA ARG A 77 22.96 -11.18 3.82
C ARG A 77 22.31 -12.45 4.38
N ARG A 78 23.01 -13.58 4.30
CA ARG A 78 22.60 -14.86 4.92
C ARG A 78 22.34 -14.62 6.41
N GLY A 79 21.08 -14.75 6.85
CA GLY A 79 20.68 -14.64 8.26
C GLY A 79 19.41 -13.83 8.53
N ASP A 80 19.07 -12.88 7.65
CA ASP A 80 17.87 -12.03 7.75
C ASP A 80 16.97 -12.25 6.52
N GLU A 81 16.43 -13.47 6.37
CA GLU A 81 15.39 -13.66 5.36
C GLU A 81 14.07 -13.10 5.89
N PRO A 82 13.56 -11.97 5.37
CA PRO A 82 12.26 -11.49 5.78
C PRO A 82 11.22 -12.54 5.40
N PHE A 83 10.33 -12.85 6.35
CA PHE A 83 9.16 -13.72 6.17
C PHE A 83 8.19 -13.22 5.08
N VAL A 84 8.45 -12.05 4.49
CA VAL A 84 7.67 -11.44 3.41
C VAL A 84 8.58 -11.10 2.23
N LYS A 85 8.15 -11.50 1.03
CA LYS A 85 8.75 -11.10 -0.23
C LYS A 85 7.93 -9.99 -0.87
N TYR A 86 8.56 -8.86 -1.15
CA TYR A 86 7.94 -7.76 -1.87
C TYR A 86 8.13 -7.95 -3.37
N LEU A 87 7.04 -7.84 -4.14
CA LEU A 87 7.06 -7.98 -5.59
C LEU A 87 6.50 -6.70 -6.24
N PRO A 88 7.12 -6.19 -7.32
CA PRO A 88 6.54 -5.10 -8.09
C PRO A 88 5.26 -5.59 -8.78
N VAL A 89 4.24 -4.73 -8.83
CA VAL A 89 3.04 -4.99 -9.62
C VAL A 89 3.40 -4.85 -11.10
N GLN A 90 3.15 -5.90 -11.88
CA GLN A 90 3.37 -5.92 -13.32
C GLN A 90 2.11 -6.47 -13.99
N ASP A 91 1.56 -5.73 -14.95
CA ASP A 91 0.35 -6.14 -15.69
C ASP A 91 0.60 -6.32 -17.20
N GLY A 92 1.87 -6.32 -17.64
CA GLY A 92 2.29 -6.54 -19.04
C GLY A 92 1.83 -5.48 -20.07
N LYS A 93 0.73 -4.77 -19.80
CA LYS A 93 0.06 -3.79 -20.67
C LYS A 93 -0.15 -2.45 -19.98
N LEU A 94 -0.34 -2.45 -18.66
CA LEU A 94 -0.60 -1.24 -17.88
C LEU A 94 0.56 -0.92 -16.94
N PRO A 95 0.84 0.38 -16.70
CA PRO A 95 1.80 0.79 -15.69
C PRO A 95 1.31 0.37 -14.29
N PRO A 96 2.22 0.24 -13.31
CA PRO A 96 1.83 -0.04 -11.93
C PRO A 96 0.85 1.02 -11.40
N PRO A 97 -0.14 0.62 -10.59
CA PRO A 97 -1.11 1.54 -10.03
C PRO A 97 -0.46 2.58 -9.12
N THR A 98 -0.86 3.83 -9.28
CA THR A 98 -0.33 4.96 -8.50
C THR A 98 -1.44 5.70 -7.78
N ARG A 99 -1.17 6.17 -6.56
CA ARG A 99 -2.06 7.10 -5.84
C ARG A 99 -1.45 8.49 -5.74
N ARG A 100 -2.29 9.52 -5.82
CA ARG A 100 -1.86 10.91 -5.62
C ARG A 100 -1.93 11.27 -4.14
N ILE A 101 -0.82 11.74 -3.59
CA ILE A 101 -0.77 12.33 -2.25
C ILE A 101 -0.87 13.85 -2.40
N VAL A 102 -1.72 14.47 -1.58
CA VAL A 102 -1.94 15.92 -1.59
C VAL A 102 -1.84 16.47 -0.18
N LEU A 103 -1.37 17.71 -0.06
CA LEU A 103 -1.51 18.51 1.15
C LEU A 103 -2.76 19.37 1.00
N ALA A 104 -3.74 19.19 1.88
CA ALA A 104 -4.97 19.96 1.88
C ALA A 104 -5.10 20.77 3.18
N TRP A 105 -5.56 22.00 3.07
CA TRP A 105 -5.82 22.88 4.21
C TRP A 105 -7.04 23.76 3.94
N ARG A 106 -7.63 24.32 5.00
CA ARG A 106 -8.77 25.24 4.87
C ARG A 106 -8.32 26.53 4.19
N ARG A 107 -9.13 27.05 3.25
CA ARG A 107 -8.86 28.33 2.58
C ARG A 107 -8.67 29.50 3.56
N SER A 108 -9.36 29.48 4.70
CA SER A 108 -9.28 30.49 5.75
C SER A 108 -8.10 30.31 6.73
N PHE A 109 -7.24 29.31 6.54
CA PHE A 109 -6.09 29.11 7.41
C PHE A 109 -5.05 30.22 7.19
N THR A 110 -4.81 31.02 8.23
CA THR A 110 -4.04 32.27 8.12
C THR A 110 -2.52 32.08 8.17
N ARG A 111 -2.03 30.95 8.71
CA ARG A 111 -0.58 30.70 8.89
C ARG A 111 0.04 30.05 7.66
N TYR A 112 0.10 30.80 6.55
CA TYR A 112 0.67 30.28 5.30
C TYR A 112 2.11 29.80 5.45
N GLU A 113 2.91 30.48 6.28
CA GLU A 113 4.31 30.09 6.56
C GLU A 113 4.42 28.68 7.15
N ALA A 114 3.46 28.27 7.99
CA ALA A 114 3.44 26.92 8.53
C ALA A 114 3.15 25.87 7.45
N ILE A 115 2.26 26.18 6.50
CA ILE A 115 1.98 25.31 5.35
C ILE A 115 3.20 25.23 4.44
N ALA A 116 3.87 26.35 4.18
CA ALA A 116 5.09 26.39 3.40
C ALA A 116 6.22 25.59 4.06
N ALA A 117 6.40 25.72 5.37
CA ALA A 117 7.37 24.95 6.14
C ALA A 117 7.09 23.44 6.07
N LEU A 118 5.83 23.02 6.27
CA LEU A 118 5.43 21.62 6.16
C LEU A 118 5.65 21.08 4.75
N ARG A 119 5.27 21.83 3.71
CA ARG A 119 5.55 21.47 2.32
C ARG A 119 7.06 21.26 2.13
N ASN A 120 7.88 22.23 2.52
CA ASN A 120 9.33 22.15 2.33
C ASN A 120 9.93 20.96 3.09
N ALA A 121 9.44 20.66 4.29
CA ALA A 121 9.85 19.48 5.06
C ALA A 121 9.52 18.17 4.33
N ILE A 122 8.31 18.04 3.78
CA ILE A 122 7.91 16.87 2.97
C ILE A 122 8.81 16.75 1.72
N TYR A 123 9.14 17.86 1.07
CA TYR A 123 10.03 17.86 -0.09
C TYR A 123 11.48 17.50 0.26
N ALA A 124 11.94 17.83 1.47
CA ALA A 124 13.27 17.48 1.96
C ALA A 124 13.40 15.98 2.32
N CYS A 125 12.29 15.28 2.57
CA CYS A 125 12.31 13.85 2.83
C CYS A 125 12.74 13.02 1.60
N GLU A 126 13.49 11.96 1.85
CA GLU A 126 13.70 10.90 0.87
C GLU A 126 12.43 10.04 0.74
N LEU A 127 11.75 10.16 -0.39
CA LEU A 127 10.50 9.47 -0.67
C LEU A 127 10.70 8.46 -1.83
N PRO A 128 11.23 7.26 -1.55
CA PRO A 128 11.57 6.30 -2.60
C PRO A 128 10.33 5.86 -3.38
N GLY A 129 10.42 5.94 -4.71
CA GLY A 129 9.33 5.58 -5.63
C GLY A 129 8.16 6.56 -5.64
N VAL A 130 8.36 7.80 -5.17
CA VAL A 130 7.41 8.90 -5.32
C VAL A 130 7.85 9.81 -6.46
N THR A 131 6.95 10.05 -7.40
CA THR A 131 7.11 11.10 -8.42
C THR A 131 6.54 12.41 -7.88
N ARG A 132 7.38 13.43 -7.75
CA ARG A 132 6.93 14.78 -7.34
C ARG A 132 6.20 15.43 -8.52
N LEU A 133 4.99 15.92 -8.27
CA LEU A 133 4.20 16.68 -9.23
C LEU A 133 4.48 18.16 -8.96
N SER A 134 4.98 18.86 -9.98
CA SER A 134 5.27 20.30 -9.96
C SER A 134 4.00 21.14 -9.89
#